data_AF-A0A952C8D4-F1
#
_entry.id   AF-A0A952C8D4-F1
#
_cell.length_a   1.000
_cell.length_b   1.000
_cell.length_c   1.000
_cell.angle_alpha   90.00
_cell.angle_beta   90.00
_cell.angle_gamma   90.00
#
_symmetry.space_group_name_H-M   'P 1'
#
loop_
_entity.id
_entity.type
_entity.pdbx_description
1 polymer ?
#
loop_
_entity_poly.entity_id
_entity_poly.type
_entity_poly.pdbx_seq_one_letter_code
_entity_poly.pdbx_strand_id
1 'polypeptide(L)'
;MEQSLNFSIQNLLYQKKDGNICGAMSPLLFAKEIAAQQQVKFNRLARVWFEDERIHQHREDGGYTGHDTLIIGTQYENDLWLSLWVDSGTGGIPVAMCYKSDRQTVCTPIYFKKSFAAKLNAEQIGKIFNHIFSNPETIAIEKE
;
A
#
# COMPACT_ATOMS: atom_id res chain seq x y z
N MET A 1 -20.53 -8.26 14.77
CA MET A 1 -20.71 -7.76 13.40
C MET A 1 -19.35 -7.36 12.89
N GLU A 2 -18.81 -8.13 11.94
CA GLU A 2 -17.62 -7.70 11.20
C GLU A 2 -18.01 -6.44 10.42
N GLN A 3 -17.34 -5.32 10.69
CA GLN A 3 -17.48 -4.14 9.84
C GLN A 3 -16.96 -4.50 8.45
N SER A 4 -17.82 -4.39 7.43
CA SER A 4 -17.41 -4.52 6.04
C SER A 4 -16.38 -3.43 5.73
N LEU A 5 -15.16 -3.83 5.36
CA LEU A 5 -14.13 -2.91 4.92
C LEU A 5 -14.46 -2.43 3.50
N ASN A 6 -14.77 -1.15 3.36
CA ASN A 6 -14.91 -0.50 2.06
C ASN A 6 -13.64 0.30 1.76
N PHE A 7 -13.07 0.06 0.59
CA PHE A 7 -11.85 0.72 0.13
C PHE A 7 -11.82 0.82 -1.40
N SER A 8 -10.95 1.70 -1.91
CA SER A 8 -10.61 1.78 -3.32
C SER A 8 -9.09 1.83 -3.50
N ILE A 9 -8.63 1.45 -4.69
CA ILE A 9 -7.23 1.44 -5.08
C ILE A 9 -7.01 2.52 -6.13
N GLN A 10 -6.03 3.38 -5.89
CA GLN A 10 -5.56 4.37 -6.85
C GLN A 10 -4.16 3.98 -7.31
N ASN A 11 -4.02 3.60 -8.58
CA ASN A 11 -2.70 3.44 -9.19
C ASN A 11 -1.94 4.78 -9.18
N LEU A 12 -0.66 4.75 -8.80
CA LEU A 12 0.19 5.94 -8.73
C LEU A 12 1.33 5.92 -9.76
N LEU A 13 1.51 4.83 -10.53
CA LEU A 13 2.54 4.77 -11.57
C LEU A 13 1.95 4.86 -12.96
N TYR A 14 2.59 5.67 -13.78
CA TYR A 14 2.31 5.78 -15.20
C TYR A 14 3.61 5.83 -16.00
N GLN A 15 3.53 5.47 -17.27
CA GLN A 15 4.62 5.51 -18.23
C GLN A 15 4.36 6.65 -19.23
N LYS A 16 5.32 7.57 -19.31
CA LYS A 16 5.34 8.61 -20.34
C LYS A 16 5.68 8.01 -21.71
N LYS A 17 5.39 8.76 -22.78
CA LYS A 17 5.66 8.38 -24.18
C LYS A 17 7.14 8.07 -24.46
N ASP A 18 8.06 8.68 -23.71
CA ASP A 18 9.50 8.44 -23.80
C ASP A 18 9.95 7.14 -23.09
N GLY A 19 9.01 6.41 -22.49
CA GLY A 19 9.25 5.17 -21.76
C GLY A 19 9.53 5.34 -20.27
N ASN A 20 9.67 6.58 -19.77
CA ASN A 20 9.99 6.84 -18.37
C ASN A 20 8.80 6.57 -17.43
N ILE A 21 9.06 5.84 -16.34
CA ILE A 21 8.07 5.61 -15.28
C ILE A 21 8.05 6.81 -14.34
N CYS A 22 6.85 7.35 -14.13
CA CYS A 22 6.58 8.50 -13.29
C CYS A 22 5.45 8.16 -12.30
N GLY A 23 5.29 9.02 -11.29
CA GLY A 23 4.23 8.88 -10.29
C GLY A 23 4.14 10.11 -9.39
N ALA A 24 3.17 10.11 -8.48
CA ALA A 24 3.01 11.18 -7.49
C ALA A 24 4.28 11.30 -6.62
N MET A 25 4.81 12.52 -6.47
CA MET A 25 6.16 12.75 -5.94
C MET A 25 6.38 12.14 -4.54
N SER A 26 5.52 12.48 -3.57
CA SER A 26 5.71 12.03 -2.17
C SER A 26 5.63 10.50 -2.04
N PRO A 27 4.57 9.82 -2.52
CA PRO A 27 4.51 8.35 -2.48
C PRO A 27 5.65 7.67 -3.25
N LEU A 28 6.09 8.25 -4.37
CA LEU A 28 7.18 7.70 -5.17
C LEU A 28 8.53 7.80 -4.46
N LEU A 29 8.80 8.91 -3.77
CA LEU A 29 10.02 9.08 -2.97
C LEU A 29 10.03 8.09 -1.80
N PHE A 30 8.91 7.99 -1.08
CA PHE A 30 8.74 7.00 -0.02
C PHE A 30 9.01 5.57 -0.53
N ALA A 31 8.37 5.17 -1.63
CA ALA A 31 8.54 3.83 -2.19
C ALA A 31 9.99 3.54 -2.61
N LYS A 32 10.71 4.54 -3.16
CA LYS A 32 12.13 4.42 -3.49
C LYS A 32 13.00 4.24 -2.25
N GLU A 33 12.71 4.96 -1.17
CA GLU A 33 13.44 4.84 0.09
C GLU A 33 13.26 3.44 0.69
N ILE A 34 12.02 2.96 0.81
CA ILE A 34 11.73 1.62 1.32
C ILE A 34 12.37 0.54 0.45
N ALA A 35 12.26 0.65 -0.88
CA ALA A 35 12.86 -0.29 -1.81
C ALA A 35 14.38 -0.34 -1.68
N ALA A 36 15.05 0.82 -1.52
CA ALA A 36 16.48 0.89 -1.29
C ALA A 36 16.90 0.26 0.04
N GLN A 37 16.18 0.54 1.13
CA GLN A 37 16.43 -0.05 2.45
C GLN A 37 16.30 -1.58 2.44
N GLN A 38 15.34 -2.10 1.68
CA GLN A 38 15.10 -3.54 1.56
C GLN A 38 15.89 -4.22 0.45
N GLN A 39 16.66 -3.45 -0.34
CA GLN A 39 17.40 -3.93 -1.51
C GLN A 39 16.52 -4.64 -2.55
N VAL A 40 15.27 -4.18 -2.70
CA VAL A 40 14.31 -4.70 -3.67
C VAL A 40 14.05 -3.66 -4.77
N LYS A 41 13.65 -4.12 -5.95
CA LYS A 41 13.07 -3.25 -6.98
C LYS A 41 11.56 -3.27 -6.82
N PHE A 42 10.89 -2.18 -7.19
CA PHE A 42 9.43 -2.13 -7.30
C PHE A 42 9.02 -1.64 -8.69
N ASN A 43 7.88 -2.12 -9.15
CA ASN A 43 7.26 -1.68 -10.41
C ASN A 43 5.73 -1.54 -10.28
N ARG A 44 5.22 -1.54 -9.05
CA ARG A 44 3.83 -1.27 -8.68
C ARG A 44 3.86 -0.30 -7.51
N LEU A 45 3.04 0.75 -7.58
CA LEU A 45 2.80 1.66 -6.48
C LEU A 45 1.36 2.13 -6.56
N ALA A 46 0.62 1.96 -5.46
CA ALA A 46 -0.77 2.39 -5.39
C ALA A 46 -1.10 2.93 -4.00
N ARG A 47 -2.11 3.79 -3.93
CA ARG A 47 -2.71 4.25 -2.69
C ARG A 47 -3.98 3.49 -2.40
N VAL A 48 -4.20 3.15 -1.15
CA VAL A 48 -5.46 2.59 -0.66
C VAL A 48 -6.25 3.71 0.02
N TRP A 49 -7.45 3.98 -0.49
CA TRP A 49 -8.39 4.90 0.14
C TRP A 49 -9.43 4.10 0.91
N PHE A 50 -9.68 4.48 2.15
CA PHE A 50 -10.70 3.87 2.99
C PHE A 50 -11.90 4.81 3.11
N GLU A 51 -13.10 4.23 3.16
CA GLU A 51 -14.29 5.02 3.51
C GLU A 51 -14.23 5.51 4.97
N ASP A 52 -13.67 4.69 5.88
CA ASP A 52 -13.33 5.12 7.24
C ASP A 52 -11.99 5.87 7.23
N GLU A 53 -12.05 7.20 7.21
CA GLU A 53 -10.89 8.10 7.23
C GLU A 53 -9.99 7.94 8.45
N ARG A 54 -10.42 7.24 9.50
CA ARG A 54 -9.63 7.04 10.74
C ARG A 54 -8.56 5.97 10.57
N ILE A 55 -8.70 5.10 9.56
CA ILE A 55 -7.78 3.98 9.34
C ILE A 55 -6.39 4.55 9.03
N HIS A 56 -5.41 4.10 9.83
CA HIS A 56 -4.00 4.51 9.75
C HIS A 56 -3.70 5.99 10.06
N GLN A 57 -4.66 6.70 10.65
CA GLN A 57 -4.47 8.09 11.08
C GLN A 57 -4.25 8.22 12.58
N HIS A 58 -3.65 9.33 13.01
CA HIS A 58 -3.67 9.80 14.40
C HIS A 58 -4.55 11.04 14.51
N ARG A 59 -4.93 11.38 15.75
CA ARG A 59 -5.63 12.64 16.03
C ARG A 59 -4.61 13.69 16.44
N GLU A 60 -4.53 14.78 15.70
CA GLU A 60 -3.60 15.89 15.92
C GLU A 60 -4.34 17.21 15.73
N ASP A 61 -4.15 18.18 16.64
CA ASP A 61 -4.63 19.56 16.56
C ASP A 61 -6.04 19.77 15.95
N GLY A 62 -7.02 19.02 16.44
CA GLY A 62 -8.42 19.16 16.05
C GLY A 62 -8.85 18.35 14.83
N GLY A 63 -7.94 17.61 14.17
CA GLY A 63 -8.22 16.77 13.01
C GLY A 63 -7.51 15.41 13.05
N TYR A 64 -7.63 14.67 11.94
CA TYR A 64 -6.82 13.48 11.68
C TYR A 64 -5.59 13.85 10.86
N THR A 65 -4.51 13.08 11.02
CA THR A 65 -3.31 13.18 10.18
C THR A 65 -3.63 12.94 8.70
N GLY A 66 -2.71 13.32 7.82
CA GLY A 66 -2.80 13.06 6.37
C GLY A 66 -1.91 11.89 5.93
N HIS A 67 -1.83 10.82 6.73
CA HIS A 67 -0.99 9.67 6.38
C HIS A 67 -1.53 8.93 5.17
N ASP A 68 -0.63 8.46 4.32
CA ASP A 68 -0.97 7.63 3.18
C ASP A 68 -0.90 6.15 3.54
N THR A 69 -1.82 5.37 2.98
CA THR A 69 -1.71 3.90 2.97
C THR A 69 -1.30 3.46 1.59
N LEU A 70 -0.11 2.85 1.48
CA LEU A 70 0.51 2.56 0.20
C LEU A 70 0.73 1.07 0.00
N ILE A 71 0.44 0.60 -1.21
CA ILE A 71 0.87 -0.69 -1.73
C ILE A 71 2.13 -0.45 -2.54
N ILE A 72 3.22 -1.11 -2.15
CA ILE A 72 4.45 -1.19 -2.93
C ILE A 72 4.58 -2.63 -3.39
N GLY A 73 4.77 -2.84 -4.68
CA GLY A 73 4.80 -4.18 -5.24
C GLY A 73 5.77 -4.37 -6.38
N THR A 74 6.02 -5.64 -6.65
CA THR A 74 6.92 -6.07 -7.70
C THR A 74 6.32 -7.24 -8.44
N GLN A 75 5.99 -7.00 -9.71
CA GLN A 75 5.63 -8.03 -10.66
C GLN A 75 6.90 -8.54 -11.34
N TYR A 76 7.15 -9.85 -11.24
CA TYR A 76 8.16 -10.55 -12.01
C TYR A 76 7.49 -11.69 -12.77
N GLU A 77 7.55 -11.65 -14.10
CA GLU A 77 6.89 -12.63 -14.97
C GLU A 77 5.44 -12.88 -14.51
N ASN A 78 5.15 -14.07 -13.97
CA ASN A 78 3.82 -14.50 -13.54
C ASN A 78 3.56 -14.38 -12.04
N ASP A 79 4.51 -13.89 -11.24
CA ASP A 79 4.33 -13.70 -9.80
C ASP A 79 4.28 -12.22 -9.41
N LEU A 80 3.52 -11.94 -8.38
CA LEU A 80 3.28 -10.60 -7.84
C LEU A 80 3.51 -10.64 -6.34
N TRP A 81 4.53 -9.91 -5.89
CA TRP A 81 4.76 -9.64 -4.48
C TRP A 81 4.22 -8.25 -4.14
N LEU A 82 3.50 -8.16 -3.03
CA LEU A 82 2.94 -6.90 -2.51
C LEU A 82 3.35 -6.70 -1.05
N SER A 83 3.60 -5.44 -0.70
CA SER A 83 3.74 -4.97 0.67
C SER A 83 2.86 -3.76 0.91
N LEU A 84 2.19 -3.74 2.07
CA LEU A 84 1.31 -2.66 2.52
C LEU A 84 2.02 -1.84 3.59
N TRP A 85 1.95 -0.52 3.48
CA TRP A 85 2.66 0.44 4.32
C TRP A 85 1.75 1.59 4.74
N VAL A 86 2.05 2.16 5.90
CA VAL A 86 1.60 3.51 6.26
C VAL A 86 2.77 4.46 6.11
N ASP A 87 2.62 5.46 5.25
CA ASP A 87 3.55 6.58 5.09
C ASP A 87 3.05 7.76 5.93
N SER A 88 3.84 8.13 6.95
CA SER A 88 3.54 9.25 7.84
C SER A 88 4.18 10.57 7.40
N GLY A 89 4.78 10.62 6.20
CA GLY A 89 5.54 11.76 5.67
C GLY A 89 6.93 11.93 6.30
N THR A 90 7.16 11.38 7.50
CA THR A 90 8.44 11.39 8.23
C THR A 90 9.03 9.99 8.42
N GLY A 91 8.31 8.95 7.99
CA GLY A 91 8.72 7.56 8.13
C GLY A 91 7.65 6.59 7.62
N GLY A 92 8.00 5.30 7.64
CA GLY A 92 7.14 4.22 7.16
C GLY A 92 6.87 3.18 8.24
N ILE A 93 5.61 2.73 8.34
CA ILE A 93 5.22 1.61 9.20
C ILE A 93 4.84 0.45 8.29
N PRO A 94 5.60 -0.66 8.26
CA PRO A 94 5.24 -1.82 7.46
C PRO A 94 4.00 -2.47 8.07
N VAL A 95 2.95 -2.68 7.28
CA VAL A 95 1.70 -3.30 7.74
C VAL A 95 1.76 -4.80 7.53
N ALA A 96 1.97 -5.22 6.29
CA ALA A 96 1.99 -6.63 5.91
C ALA A 96 2.65 -6.84 4.55
N MET A 97 2.94 -8.09 4.21
CA MET A 97 3.40 -8.53 2.90
C MET A 97 2.69 -9.82 2.46
N CYS A 98 2.61 -10.06 1.16
CA CYS A 98 1.96 -11.25 0.60
C CYS A 98 2.49 -11.54 -0.81
N TYR A 99 2.74 -12.81 -1.14
CA TYR A 99 2.97 -13.25 -2.51
C TYR A 99 1.67 -13.75 -3.12
N LYS A 100 1.50 -13.56 -4.43
CA LYS A 100 0.32 -14.08 -5.14
C LYS A 100 0.30 -15.61 -5.15
N SER A 101 1.48 -16.23 -5.23
CA SER A 101 1.68 -17.68 -5.30
C SER A 101 1.33 -18.40 -3.99
N ASP A 102 1.72 -17.85 -2.83
CA ASP A 102 1.42 -18.45 -1.52
C ASP A 102 0.07 -18.00 -0.93
N ARG A 103 -0.43 -16.82 -1.34
CA ARG A 103 -1.58 -16.11 -0.74
C ARG A 103 -1.50 -15.98 0.78
N GLN A 104 -0.30 -16.09 1.35
CA GLN A 104 -0.09 -16.01 2.78
C GLN A 104 0.20 -14.56 3.17
N THR A 105 -0.82 -13.91 3.76
CA THR A 105 -0.65 -12.57 4.31
C THR A 105 0.16 -12.64 5.60
N VAL A 106 1.36 -12.07 5.60
CA VAL A 106 2.23 -11.96 6.77
C VAL A 106 2.14 -10.52 7.31
N CYS A 107 1.40 -10.34 8.40
CA CYS A 107 1.30 -9.04 9.07
C CYS A 107 2.52 -8.80 9.98
N THR A 108 3.00 -7.56 10.05
CA THR A 108 4.15 -7.25 10.90
C THR A 108 3.73 -7.02 12.36
N PRO A 109 4.55 -7.45 13.34
CA PRO A 109 4.25 -7.18 14.75
C PRO A 109 4.28 -5.69 15.11
N ILE A 110 5.09 -4.89 14.41
CA ILE A 110 5.23 -3.45 14.71
C ILE A 110 3.95 -2.68 14.37
N TYR A 111 3.24 -3.08 13.32
CA TYR A 111 1.96 -2.49 12.94
C TYR A 111 0.92 -2.60 14.07
N PHE A 112 0.76 -3.80 14.64
CA PHE A 112 -0.23 -4.00 15.71
C PHE A 112 0.14 -3.29 17.02
N LYS A 113 1.43 -3.04 17.25
CA LYS A 113 1.91 -2.24 18.39
C LYS A 113 1.71 -0.73 18.20
N LYS A 114 1.68 -0.24 16.96
CA LYS A 114 1.40 1.17 16.71
C LYS A 114 -0.06 1.50 17.05
N SER A 115 -0.27 2.65 17.68
CA SER A 115 -1.60 3.17 17.97
C SER A 115 -2.08 4.03 16.80
N PHE A 116 -3.21 3.70 16.18
CA PHE A 116 -3.90 4.55 15.22
C PHE A 116 -5.33 4.77 15.71
N ALA A 117 -6.02 5.79 15.18
CA ALA A 117 -7.43 6.04 15.47
C ALA A 117 -8.31 4.85 15.07
N ALA A 118 -8.01 4.23 13.93
CA ALA A 118 -8.49 2.89 13.57
C ALA A 118 -7.38 2.07 12.89
N LYS A 119 -7.47 0.74 13.02
CA LYS A 119 -6.56 -0.22 12.41
C LYS A 119 -7.33 -1.25 11.61
N LEU A 120 -6.67 -1.75 10.57
CA LEU A 120 -7.09 -2.96 9.90
C LEU A 120 -6.76 -4.17 10.79
N ASN A 121 -7.66 -5.14 10.81
CA ASN A 121 -7.34 -6.48 11.31
C ASN A 121 -6.70 -7.33 10.19
N ALA A 122 -6.20 -8.51 10.53
CA ALA A 122 -5.52 -9.39 9.57
C ALA A 122 -6.42 -9.82 8.39
N GLU A 123 -7.71 -10.04 8.64
CA GLU A 123 -8.68 -10.43 7.61
C GLU A 123 -8.91 -9.28 6.62
N GLN A 124 -9.05 -8.05 7.12
CA GLN A 124 -9.19 -6.84 6.33
C GLN A 124 -7.96 -6.58 5.45
N ILE A 125 -6.75 -6.76 6.01
CA ILE A 125 -5.50 -6.68 5.22
C ILE A 125 -5.51 -7.73 4.11
N GLY A 126 -5.89 -8.97 4.43
CA GLY A 126 -6.02 -10.04 3.44
C GLY A 126 -7.02 -9.72 2.32
N LYS A 127 -8.14 -9.05 2.64
CA LYS A 127 -9.13 -8.58 1.65
C LYS A 127 -8.52 -7.60 0.65
N ILE A 128 -7.65 -6.68 1.09
CA ILE A 128 -6.95 -5.74 0.20
C ILE A 128 -6.04 -6.49 -0.78
N PHE A 129 -5.17 -7.38 -0.28
CA PHE A 129 -4.28 -8.15 -1.14
C PHE A 129 -5.05 -9.05 -2.11
N ASN A 130 -6.09 -9.75 -1.63
CA ASN A 130 -6.91 -10.61 -2.48
C ASN A 130 -7.61 -9.83 -3.59
N HIS A 131 -8.10 -8.61 -3.30
CA HIS A 131 -8.70 -7.75 -4.31
C HIS A 131 -7.69 -7.42 -5.42
N ILE A 132 -6.47 -7.00 -5.05
CA ILE A 132 -5.42 -6.66 -6.03
C ILE A 132 -4.96 -7.90 -6.80
N PHE A 133 -4.81 -9.06 -6.16
CA PHE A 133 -4.42 -10.29 -6.85
C PHE A 133 -5.48 -10.80 -7.83
N SER A 134 -6.75 -10.51 -7.55
CA SER A 134 -7.87 -10.84 -8.43
C SER A 134 -8.01 -9.83 -9.58
N ASN A 135 -7.53 -8.60 -9.37
CA ASN A 135 -7.64 -7.47 -10.30
C ASN A 135 -6.27 -6.76 -10.44
N PRO A 136 -5.21 -7.45 -10.94
CA PRO A 136 -3.84 -6.91 -10.94
C PRO A 136 -3.67 -5.66 -11.80
N GLU A 137 -4.60 -5.43 -12.74
CA GLU A 137 -4.69 -4.22 -13.56
C GLU A 137 -4.93 -2.95 -12.72
N THR A 138 -5.54 -3.06 -11.54
CA THR A 138 -5.80 -1.92 -10.63
C THR A 138 -4.53 -1.20 -10.16
N ILE A 139 -3.37 -1.85 -10.29
CA ILE A 139 -2.06 -1.30 -9.94
C ILE A 139 -1.04 -1.42 -11.08
N ALA A 140 -1.49 -1.82 -12.27
CA ALA A 140 -0.61 -1.93 -13.44
C ALA A 140 -0.17 -0.54 -13.90
N ILE A 141 1.05 -0.44 -14.41
CA ILE A 141 1.57 0.82 -14.95
C ILE A 141 0.72 1.22 -16.17
N GLU A 142 0.05 2.35 -16.08
CA GLU A 142 -0.75 2.92 -17.16
C GLU A 142 0.13 3.67 -18.16
N LYS A 143 -0.29 3.76 -19.42
CA LYS A 143 0.41 4.53 -20.45
C LYS A 143 -0.32 5.85 -20.67
N GLU A 144 0.45 6.94 -20.72
CA GLU A 144 -0.02 8.29 -21.07
C GLU A 144 -0.04 8.56 -22.58
#